data_AF-A0A7V8VNU2-F1
#
_entry.id   AF-A0A7V8VNU2-F1
#
_cell.length_a   1.000
_cell.length_b   1.000
_cell.length_c   1.000
_cell.angle_alpha   90.00
_cell.angle_beta   90.00
_cell.angle_gamma   90.00
#
_symmetry.space_group_name_H-M   'P 1'
#
loop_
_entity.id
_entity.type
_entity.pdbx_description
1 polymer ?
#
loop_
_entity_poly.entity_id
_entity_poly.type
_entity_poly.pdbx_seq_one_letter_code
_entity_poly.pdbx_strand_id
1 'polypeptide(L)'
;KMFLAGSWGADFHPDLRPNDDEIVLLPHKGTDVFMTDLPDHLERMGITHLVIAGMTANLCCEGTGRHAAESGYDVTFLWDAIGSENVPSYEAAVNLNYPLIGNAVMKVDEFLAALDGTASTDGVQKGDTVRGSDHLEIGTIEEIVAATGEVEAHIIVPRGLIFEKETFIPLDAVVRRAGTDVFVNVPKLVIKEMPWDSPPSRADQRQKRGPAAGGVEKLYGSRSPSAHDRATAAAIGASTGHLSNEPLA
;
A
#
# COMPACT_ATOMS: atom_id res chain seq x y z
N LYS A 1 21.11 16.90 21.49
CA LYS A 1 20.94 16.85 20.01
C LYS A 1 20.55 15.41 19.68
N MET A 2 19.37 15.21 19.10
CA MET A 2 18.89 13.87 18.70
C MET A 2 19.71 13.40 17.49
N PHE A 3 20.05 12.10 17.41
CA PHE A 3 20.76 11.46 16.29
C PHE A 3 22.14 12.04 15.90
N LEU A 4 22.89 12.59 16.86
CA LEU A 4 24.28 13.01 16.60
C LEU A 4 25.18 11.77 16.48
N ALA A 5 25.85 11.61 15.34
CA ALA A 5 26.76 10.49 15.10
C ALA A 5 27.76 10.29 16.25
N GLY A 6 27.89 9.06 16.73
CA GLY A 6 28.76 8.68 17.85
C GLY A 6 28.25 9.08 19.24
N SER A 7 27.06 9.69 19.34
CA SER A 7 26.41 9.96 20.63
C SER A 7 25.54 8.79 21.07
N TRP A 8 25.28 8.70 22.38
CA TRP A 8 24.42 7.66 22.95
C TRP A 8 23.03 7.58 22.30
N GLY A 9 22.43 8.73 21.97
CA GLY A 9 21.11 8.77 21.33
C GLY A 9 21.11 8.45 19.82
N ALA A 10 22.26 8.08 19.24
CA ALA A 10 22.38 7.59 17.88
C ALA A 10 22.85 6.13 17.82
N ASP A 11 23.06 5.49 18.98
CA ASP A 11 23.44 4.09 19.06
C ASP A 11 22.18 3.19 19.07
N PHE A 12 22.35 1.92 18.70
CA PHE A 12 21.27 0.94 18.75
C PHE A 12 20.86 0.66 20.20
N HIS A 13 19.57 0.39 20.40
CA HIS A 13 19.12 -0.18 21.66
C HIS A 13 19.84 -1.53 21.89
N PRO A 14 20.34 -1.84 23.11
CA PRO A 14 21.12 -3.05 23.36
C PRO A 14 20.43 -4.34 22.91
N ASP A 15 19.12 -4.44 23.11
CA ASP A 15 18.31 -5.62 22.75
C ASP A 15 17.98 -5.71 21.25
N LEU A 16 18.29 -4.66 20.47
CA LEU A 16 18.02 -4.56 19.04
C LEU A 16 19.31 -4.25 18.26
N ARG A 17 20.46 -4.66 18.80
CA ARG A 17 21.73 -4.53 18.10
C ARG A 17 21.75 -5.46 16.90
N PRO A 18 22.20 -4.98 15.74
CA PRO A 18 22.27 -5.83 14.56
C PRO A 18 23.28 -6.95 14.76
N ASN A 19 22.99 -8.11 14.18
CA ASN A 19 23.93 -9.21 14.09
C ASN A 19 24.99 -8.93 13.00
N ASP A 20 26.11 -9.65 13.03
CA ASP A 20 27.21 -9.45 12.08
C ASP A 20 26.84 -9.77 10.62
N ASP A 21 25.77 -10.53 10.41
CA ASP A 21 25.22 -10.91 9.10
C ASP A 21 24.06 -10.02 8.62
N GLU A 22 23.68 -9.00 9.40
CA GLU A 22 22.63 -8.05 9.04
C GLU A 22 23.17 -6.81 8.33
N ILE A 23 22.39 -6.29 7.37
CA ILE A 23 22.75 -5.08 6.64
C ILE A 23 22.37 -3.85 7.47
N VAL A 24 23.38 -3.04 7.83
CA VAL A 24 23.18 -1.72 8.43
C VAL A 24 23.26 -0.66 7.34
N LEU A 25 22.12 -0.03 7.05
CA LEU A 25 21.99 1.00 6.02
C LEU A 25 22.70 2.31 6.40
N LEU A 26 22.99 3.13 5.39
CA LEU A 26 23.49 4.48 5.62
C LEU A 26 22.48 5.34 6.39
N PRO A 27 22.95 6.28 7.24
CA PRO A 27 22.05 7.15 7.97
C PRO A 27 21.30 8.10 7.04
N HIS A 28 19.98 8.24 7.22
CA HIS A 28 19.15 9.20 6.51
C HIS A 28 18.90 10.48 7.34
N LYS A 29 18.68 11.61 6.65
CA LYS A 29 18.29 12.89 7.29
C LYS A 29 16.81 13.23 7.11
N GLY A 30 16.08 12.46 6.30
CA GLY A 30 14.65 12.61 6.06
C GLY A 30 13.82 11.57 6.82
N THR A 31 12.55 11.41 6.44
CA THR A 31 11.63 10.37 6.98
C THR A 31 11.49 9.18 6.03
N ASP A 32 12.37 9.08 5.05
CA ASP A 32 12.30 8.07 4.00
C ASP A 32 13.68 7.46 3.83
N VAL A 33 13.79 6.16 4.14
CA VAL A 33 15.06 5.44 4.03
C VAL A 33 15.38 5.05 2.58
N PHE A 34 14.46 5.16 1.62
CA PHE A 34 14.79 4.99 0.20
C PHE A 34 15.75 6.07 -0.31
N MET A 35 15.92 7.17 0.43
CA MET A 35 16.94 8.19 0.17
C MET A 35 18.36 7.77 0.61
N THR A 36 18.55 6.50 0.96
CA THR A 36 19.85 5.89 1.34
C THR A 36 20.32 4.90 0.25
N ASP A 37 21.21 3.98 0.61
CA ASP A 37 21.63 2.85 -0.20
C ASP A 37 20.66 1.65 -0.17
N LEU A 38 19.52 1.76 0.52
CA LEU A 38 18.48 0.73 0.53
C LEU A 38 18.07 0.26 -0.90
N PRO A 39 17.77 1.13 -1.89
CA PRO A 39 17.32 0.68 -3.20
C PRO A 39 18.32 -0.26 -3.89
N ASP A 40 19.62 0.05 -3.79
CA ASP A 40 20.69 -0.77 -4.35
C ASP A 40 20.73 -2.17 -3.71
N HIS A 41 20.52 -2.25 -2.40
CA HIS A 41 20.44 -3.52 -1.69
C HIS A 41 19.23 -4.32 -2.14
N LEU A 42 18.05 -3.71 -2.19
CA LEU A 42 16.80 -4.37 -2.60
C LEU A 42 16.89 -4.91 -4.03
N GLU A 43 17.41 -4.12 -4.96
CA GLU A 43 17.59 -4.54 -6.37
C GLU A 43 18.56 -5.72 -6.48
N ARG A 44 19.74 -5.65 -5.84
CA ARG A 44 20.75 -6.71 -5.90
C ARG A 44 20.27 -8.03 -5.31
N MET A 45 19.42 -7.96 -4.28
CA MET A 45 18.84 -9.13 -3.62
C MET A 45 17.56 -9.62 -4.29
N GLY A 46 17.02 -8.88 -5.27
CA GLY A 46 15.76 -9.22 -5.93
C GLY A 46 14.55 -9.21 -4.99
N ILE A 47 14.56 -8.32 -4.00
CA ILE A 47 13.47 -8.22 -3.02
C ILE A 47 12.23 -7.63 -3.68
N THR A 48 11.07 -8.18 -3.36
CA THR A 48 9.76 -7.67 -3.84
C THR A 48 8.81 -7.32 -2.70
N HIS A 49 9.14 -7.69 -1.46
CA HIS A 49 8.29 -7.49 -0.29
C HIS A 49 9.08 -6.87 0.86
N LEU A 50 8.56 -5.80 1.46
CA LEU A 50 9.15 -5.12 2.61
C LEU A 50 8.24 -5.24 3.84
N VAL A 51 8.86 -5.60 4.96
CA VAL A 51 8.21 -5.66 6.27
C VAL A 51 8.78 -4.56 7.14
N ILE A 52 7.92 -3.65 7.60
CA ILE A 52 8.31 -2.43 8.29
C ILE A 52 7.97 -2.53 9.77
N ALA A 53 8.98 -2.24 10.60
CA ALA A 53 8.90 -2.09 12.05
C ALA A 53 9.81 -0.93 12.50
N GLY A 54 9.69 -0.48 13.75
CA GLY A 54 10.55 0.56 14.33
C GLY A 54 9.85 1.89 14.58
N MET A 55 10.53 3.00 14.35
CA MET A 55 10.00 4.33 14.70
C MET A 55 10.47 5.46 13.77
N THR A 56 9.68 6.53 13.58
CA THR A 56 8.33 6.74 14.14
C THR A 56 7.22 6.40 13.14
N ALA A 57 6.05 6.00 13.68
CA ALA A 57 4.92 5.49 12.92
C ALA A 57 4.51 6.42 11.76
N ASN A 58 4.08 7.64 12.10
CA ASN A 58 3.60 8.67 11.20
C ASN A 58 4.68 9.40 10.39
N LEU A 59 5.97 9.09 10.62
CA LEU A 59 7.09 9.71 9.90
C LEU A 59 7.92 8.65 9.18
N CYS A 60 8.94 8.08 9.83
CA CYS A 60 9.92 7.24 9.14
C CYS A 60 9.32 5.95 8.59
N CYS A 61 8.45 5.30 9.36
CA CYS A 61 7.79 4.08 8.91
C CYS A 61 6.81 4.38 7.78
N GLU A 62 5.93 5.38 7.95
CA GLU A 62 4.96 5.77 6.92
C GLU A 62 5.62 6.27 5.63
N GLY A 63 6.62 7.15 5.74
CA GLY A 63 7.34 7.72 4.59
C GLY A 63 8.04 6.64 3.76
N THR A 64 8.74 5.74 4.44
CA THR A 64 9.38 4.58 3.79
C THR A 64 8.34 3.66 3.13
N GLY A 65 7.24 3.36 3.82
CA GLY A 65 6.22 2.47 3.26
C GLY A 65 5.46 3.08 2.08
N ARG A 66 5.23 4.39 2.07
CA ARG A 66 4.70 5.12 0.90
C ARG A 66 5.63 4.98 -0.30
N HIS A 67 6.93 5.26 -0.11
CA HIS A 67 7.90 5.12 -1.19
C HIS A 67 7.99 3.69 -1.71
N ALA A 68 8.02 2.71 -0.80
CA ALA A 68 8.03 1.29 -1.15
C ALA A 68 6.82 0.90 -2.02
N ALA A 69 5.62 1.29 -1.61
CA ALA A 69 4.40 1.02 -2.37
C ALA A 69 4.42 1.70 -3.74
N GLU A 70 4.84 2.97 -3.81
CA GLU A 70 4.98 3.72 -5.07
C GLU A 70 6.05 3.11 -6.00
N SER A 71 7.07 2.47 -5.42
CA SER A 71 8.11 1.74 -6.15
C SER A 71 7.72 0.31 -6.53
N GLY A 72 6.49 -0.12 -6.19
CA GLY A 72 5.95 -1.43 -6.56
C GLY A 72 6.36 -2.59 -5.66
N TYR A 73 6.87 -2.32 -4.45
CA TYR A 73 7.07 -3.34 -3.43
C TYR A 73 5.74 -3.65 -2.73
N ASP A 74 5.53 -4.92 -2.38
CA ASP A 74 4.50 -5.29 -1.42
C ASP A 74 4.95 -4.87 -0.01
N VAL A 75 4.09 -4.19 0.74
CA VAL A 75 4.44 -3.59 2.05
C VAL A 75 3.58 -4.19 3.16
N THR A 76 4.23 -4.66 4.22
CA THR A 76 3.58 -5.09 5.46
C THR A 76 4.06 -4.25 6.64
N PHE A 77 3.13 -3.68 7.41
CA PHE A 77 3.45 -2.99 8.66
C PHE A 77 3.16 -3.90 9.86
N LEU A 78 4.13 -4.05 10.74
CA LEU A 78 3.99 -4.77 12.01
C LEU A 78 3.61 -3.76 13.11
N TRP A 79 2.31 -3.52 13.30
CA TRP A 79 1.86 -2.34 14.04
C TRP A 79 2.24 -2.37 15.53
N ASP A 80 2.35 -3.56 16.13
CA ASP A 80 2.77 -3.77 17.52
C ASP A 80 4.30 -3.77 17.69
N ALA A 81 5.05 -3.70 16.60
CA ALA A 81 6.49 -3.42 16.55
C ALA A 81 6.82 -2.01 16.04
N ILE A 82 5.83 -1.12 15.97
CA ILE A 82 6.00 0.28 15.55
C ILE A 82 5.68 1.23 16.71
N GLY A 83 6.53 2.24 16.91
CA GLY A 83 6.34 3.29 17.92
C GLY A 83 6.15 4.68 17.33
N SER A 84 5.54 5.59 18.09
CA SER A 84 5.43 7.03 17.77
C SER A 84 5.69 7.85 19.03
N GLU A 85 5.90 9.16 18.87
CA GLU A 85 6.13 10.07 19.99
C GLU A 85 4.89 10.30 20.87
N ASN A 86 3.68 10.06 20.34
CA ASN A 86 2.44 10.15 21.08
C ASN A 86 1.35 9.24 20.48
N VAL A 87 0.32 8.94 21.29
CA VAL A 87 -0.78 8.04 20.91
C VAL A 87 -1.59 8.57 19.72
N PRO A 88 -2.00 9.85 19.64
CA PRO A 88 -2.71 10.37 18.47
C PRO A 88 -1.96 10.18 17.14
N SER A 89 -0.66 10.48 17.10
CA SER A 89 0.19 10.26 15.93
C SER A 89 0.27 8.78 15.55
N TYR A 90 0.41 7.91 16.54
CA TYR A 90 0.43 6.46 16.36
C TYR A 90 -0.88 5.94 15.75
N GLU A 91 -2.02 6.30 16.35
CA GLU A 91 -3.34 5.85 15.91
C GLU A 91 -3.68 6.35 14.52
N ALA A 92 -3.30 7.59 14.18
CA ALA A 92 -3.49 8.12 12.83
C ALA A 92 -2.70 7.32 11.79
N ALA A 93 -1.43 7.00 12.07
CA ALA A 93 -0.61 6.21 11.16
C ALA A 93 -1.16 4.80 11.00
N VAL A 94 -1.37 4.08 12.11
CA VAL A 94 -1.73 2.66 12.11
C VAL A 94 -3.16 2.42 11.61
N ASN A 95 -4.13 3.21 12.06
CA ASN A 95 -5.54 2.93 11.80
C ASN A 95 -6.05 3.60 10.51
N LEU A 96 -5.41 4.68 10.06
CA LEU A 96 -5.89 5.47 8.93
C LEU A 96 -4.95 5.39 7.72
N ASN A 97 -3.65 5.59 7.94
CA ASN A 97 -2.72 5.73 6.81
C ASN A 97 -2.20 4.38 6.32
N TYR A 98 -1.70 3.52 7.21
CA TYR A 98 -1.12 2.22 6.85
C TYR A 98 -2.06 1.34 6.02
N PRO A 99 -3.37 1.25 6.30
CA PRO A 99 -4.27 0.43 5.49
C PRO A 99 -4.53 0.99 4.08
N LEU A 100 -4.14 2.24 3.81
CA LEU A 100 -4.22 2.85 2.47
C LEU A 100 -2.96 2.66 1.64
N ILE A 101 -1.82 2.37 2.28
CA ILE A 101 -0.51 2.32 1.63
C ILE A 101 0.12 0.92 1.67
N GLY A 102 -0.17 0.12 2.68
CA GLY A 102 0.37 -1.22 2.85
C GLY A 102 -0.58 -2.30 2.34
N ASN A 103 -0.02 -3.38 1.81
CA ASN A 103 -0.75 -4.60 1.47
C ASN A 103 -1.28 -5.29 2.74
N ALA A 104 -0.58 -5.13 3.86
CA ALA A 104 -1.03 -5.65 5.15
C ALA A 104 -0.60 -4.78 6.34
N VAL A 105 -1.46 -4.74 7.35
CA VAL A 105 -1.17 -4.19 8.68
C VAL A 105 -1.56 -5.29 9.68
N MET A 106 -0.57 -5.85 10.37
CA MET A 106 -0.76 -7.03 11.21
C MET A 106 0.15 -7.02 12.42
N LYS A 107 -0.07 -7.95 13.34
CA LYS A 107 0.82 -8.16 14.50
C LYS A 107 2.06 -8.96 14.12
N VAL A 108 3.13 -8.83 14.90
CA VAL A 108 4.34 -9.66 14.77
C VAL A 108 3.98 -11.15 14.83
N ASP A 109 3.19 -11.58 15.82
CA ASP A 109 2.83 -12.99 15.97
C ASP A 109 2.06 -13.55 14.75
N GLU A 110 1.20 -12.72 14.16
CA GLU A 110 0.44 -13.08 12.95
C GLU A 110 1.39 -13.24 11.75
N PHE A 111 2.37 -12.35 11.62
CA PHE A 111 3.37 -12.40 10.57
C PHE A 111 4.28 -13.63 10.71
N LEU A 112 4.75 -13.94 11.91
CA LEU A 112 5.58 -15.11 12.17
C LEU A 112 4.83 -16.41 11.88
N ALA A 113 3.56 -16.49 12.29
CA ALA A 113 2.70 -17.61 11.93
C ALA A 113 2.54 -17.77 10.41
N ALA A 114 2.48 -16.68 9.65
CA ALA A 114 2.44 -16.71 8.19
C ALA A 114 3.73 -17.26 7.57
N LEU A 115 4.90 -16.87 8.08
CA LEU A 115 6.19 -17.38 7.59
C LEU A 115 6.37 -18.88 7.82
N ASP A 116 5.86 -19.39 8.94
CA ASP A 116 5.90 -20.82 9.27
C ASP A 116 4.89 -21.65 8.42
N GLY A 117 4.21 -21.02 7.46
CA GLY A 117 3.25 -21.68 6.57
C GLY A 117 1.90 -21.97 7.22
N THR A 118 1.61 -21.35 8.37
CA THR A 118 0.32 -21.53 9.06
C THR A 118 -0.72 -20.47 8.69
N ALA A 119 -0.33 -19.37 8.03
CA ALA A 119 -1.24 -18.40 7.43
C ALA A 119 -1.03 -18.32 5.91
N SER A 120 -1.79 -19.16 5.22
CA SER A 120 -1.89 -19.24 3.76
C SER A 120 -3.26 -18.71 3.32
N THR A 121 -3.36 -18.25 2.07
CA THR A 121 -4.64 -18.20 1.34
C THR A 121 -5.30 -19.59 1.28
N ASP A 122 -4.52 -20.67 1.46
CA ASP A 122 -5.03 -21.99 1.84
C ASP A 122 -5.68 -21.89 3.22
N GLY A 123 -7.01 -21.87 3.25
CA GLY A 123 -7.78 -21.80 4.49
C GLY A 123 -8.90 -20.80 4.47
N VAL A 124 -9.06 -19.99 3.42
CA VAL A 124 -10.33 -19.29 3.17
C VAL A 124 -11.44 -20.33 3.13
N GLN A 125 -12.48 -20.10 3.93
CA GLN A 125 -13.58 -21.04 4.12
C GLN A 125 -14.91 -20.35 3.89
N LYS A 126 -15.88 -21.15 3.43
CA LYS A 126 -17.29 -20.73 3.45
C LYS A 126 -17.67 -20.31 4.87
N GLY A 127 -18.29 -19.15 5.01
CA GLY A 127 -18.66 -18.57 6.29
C GLY A 127 -17.66 -17.58 6.86
N ASP A 128 -16.47 -17.42 6.26
CA ASP A 128 -15.55 -16.35 6.65
C ASP A 128 -16.14 -14.96 6.31
N THR A 129 -15.82 -13.97 7.13
CA THR A 129 -16.24 -12.57 6.97
C THR A 129 -15.21 -11.82 6.13
N VAL A 130 -15.62 -11.34 4.96
CA VAL A 130 -14.81 -10.47 4.11
C VAL A 130 -14.79 -9.05 4.69
N ARG A 131 -13.60 -8.48 4.81
CA ARG A 131 -13.34 -7.11 5.28
C ARG A 131 -12.50 -6.34 4.28
N GLY A 132 -12.79 -5.05 4.15
CA GLY A 132 -12.00 -4.16 3.30
C GLY A 132 -10.65 -3.84 3.94
N SER A 133 -9.83 -3.10 3.21
CA SER A 133 -8.58 -2.55 3.75
C SER A 133 -8.84 -1.57 4.91
N ASP A 134 -10.00 -0.93 4.94
CA ASP A 134 -10.50 -0.12 6.05
C ASP A 134 -11.02 -0.94 7.25
N HIS A 135 -10.82 -2.26 7.27
CA HIS A 135 -11.29 -3.22 8.28
C HIS A 135 -12.81 -3.32 8.44
N LEU A 136 -13.58 -2.60 7.61
CA LEU A 136 -15.03 -2.64 7.65
C LEU A 136 -15.56 -3.91 6.99
N GLU A 137 -16.60 -4.48 7.60
CA GLU A 137 -17.24 -5.69 7.08
C GLU A 137 -17.91 -5.43 5.72
N ILE A 138 -17.50 -6.24 4.74
CA ILE A 138 -18.06 -6.24 3.39
C ILE A 138 -19.22 -7.24 3.30
N GLY A 139 -19.01 -8.46 3.81
CA GLY A 139 -20.01 -9.53 3.78
C GLY A 139 -19.41 -10.88 4.18
N THR A 140 -20.11 -11.97 3.93
CA THR A 140 -19.68 -13.33 4.28
C THR A 140 -19.48 -14.17 3.03
N ILE A 141 -18.45 -15.01 3.01
CA ILE A 141 -18.15 -15.90 1.89
C ILE A 141 -19.21 -17.01 1.81
N GLU A 142 -19.94 -17.06 0.69
CA GLU A 142 -20.89 -18.13 0.42
C GLU A 142 -20.24 -19.33 -0.27
N GLU A 143 -19.34 -19.05 -1.20
CA GLU A 143 -18.68 -20.06 -2.03
C GLU A 143 -17.26 -19.63 -2.39
N ILE A 144 -16.39 -20.61 -2.56
CA ILE A 144 -15.02 -20.45 -3.05
C ILE A 144 -14.94 -21.27 -4.34
N VAL A 145 -14.65 -20.59 -5.44
CA VAL A 145 -14.58 -21.17 -6.78
C VAL A 145 -13.11 -21.33 -7.17
N ALA A 146 -12.69 -22.55 -7.45
CA ALA A 146 -11.34 -22.84 -7.93
C ALA A 146 -11.14 -22.35 -9.37
N ALA A 147 -9.89 -22.02 -9.72
CA ALA A 147 -9.57 -21.62 -11.08
C ALA A 147 -9.91 -22.73 -12.10
N THR A 148 -10.57 -22.35 -13.18
CA THR A 148 -10.79 -23.21 -14.36
C THR A 148 -10.07 -22.61 -15.57
N GLY A 149 -10.10 -23.25 -16.74
CA GLY A 149 -9.29 -22.84 -17.90
C GLY A 149 -9.39 -21.35 -18.26
N GLU A 150 -10.57 -20.75 -18.13
CA GLU A 150 -10.84 -19.34 -18.47
C GLU A 150 -11.12 -18.44 -17.26
N VAL A 151 -11.57 -19.01 -16.15
CA VAL A 151 -12.01 -18.28 -14.94
C VAL A 151 -10.96 -18.43 -13.84
N GLU A 152 -10.56 -17.31 -13.24
CA GLU A 152 -9.65 -17.31 -12.10
C GLU A 152 -10.32 -17.76 -10.81
N ALA A 153 -9.51 -18.18 -9.84
CA ALA A 153 -10.04 -18.56 -8.54
C ALA A 153 -10.59 -17.31 -7.81
N HIS A 154 -11.79 -17.43 -7.23
CA HIS A 154 -12.49 -16.30 -6.63
C HIS A 154 -13.44 -16.75 -5.51
N ILE A 155 -13.84 -15.81 -4.66
CA ILE A 155 -14.85 -15.99 -3.61
C ILE A 155 -16.12 -15.25 -4.00
N ILE A 156 -17.27 -15.84 -3.65
CA ILE A 156 -18.59 -15.25 -3.88
C ILE A 156 -19.11 -14.70 -2.57
N VAL A 157 -19.36 -13.38 -2.56
CA VAL A 157 -20.08 -12.69 -1.49
C VAL A 157 -21.49 -12.37 -2.01
N PRO A 158 -22.54 -12.94 -1.39
CA PRO A 158 -23.90 -12.79 -1.90
C PRO A 158 -24.43 -11.37 -1.76
N ARG A 159 -25.52 -11.12 -2.48
CA ARG A 159 -26.28 -9.87 -2.41
C ARG A 159 -26.72 -9.59 -0.97
N GLY A 160 -26.06 -8.62 -0.33
CA GLY A 160 -26.37 -8.14 1.01
C GLY A 160 -27.08 -6.78 1.02
N LEU A 161 -27.11 -6.13 2.18
CA LEU A 161 -27.65 -4.76 2.32
C LEU A 161 -26.84 -3.73 1.52
N ILE A 162 -25.59 -4.06 1.20
CA ILE A 162 -24.60 -3.18 0.58
C ILE A 162 -24.48 -3.46 -0.92
N PHE A 163 -24.63 -4.71 -1.34
CA PHE A 163 -24.46 -5.13 -2.72
C PHE A 163 -25.79 -5.31 -3.43
N GLU A 164 -25.91 -4.75 -4.63
CA GLU A 164 -27.10 -4.92 -5.46
C GLU A 164 -27.11 -6.26 -6.21
N LYS A 165 -25.94 -6.89 -6.36
CA LYS A 165 -25.69 -8.15 -7.07
C LYS A 165 -24.69 -9.00 -6.29
N GLU A 166 -24.52 -10.26 -6.70
CA GLU A 166 -23.42 -11.10 -6.20
C GLU A 166 -22.08 -10.46 -6.56
N THR A 167 -21.14 -10.50 -5.61
CA THR A 167 -19.79 -9.93 -5.78
C THR A 167 -18.78 -11.06 -5.87
N PHE A 168 -18.07 -11.11 -7.00
CA PHE A 168 -17.05 -12.11 -7.33
C PHE A 168 -15.67 -11.53 -7.05
N ILE A 169 -15.15 -11.76 -5.84
CA ILE A 169 -13.86 -11.20 -5.42
C ILE A 169 -12.76 -12.18 -5.82
N PRO A 170 -11.81 -11.78 -6.68
CA PRO A 170 -10.66 -12.62 -7.03
C PRO A 170 -9.86 -13.05 -5.79
N LEU A 171 -9.37 -14.30 -5.75
CA LEU A 171 -8.54 -14.77 -4.62
C LEU A 171 -7.20 -14.03 -4.53
N ASP A 172 -6.69 -13.47 -5.63
CA ASP A 172 -5.49 -12.60 -5.60
C ASP A 172 -5.75 -11.24 -4.95
N ALA A 173 -7.01 -10.82 -4.81
CA ALA A 173 -7.39 -9.63 -4.05
C ALA A 173 -7.44 -9.89 -2.54
N VAL A 174 -7.43 -11.17 -2.11
CA VAL A 174 -7.33 -11.55 -0.69
C VAL A 174 -5.89 -11.38 -0.24
N VAL A 175 -5.66 -10.44 0.67
CA VAL A 175 -4.33 -10.13 1.19
C VAL A 175 -3.99 -10.91 2.45
N ARG A 176 -4.99 -11.27 3.26
CA ARG A 176 -4.78 -12.08 4.47
C ARG A 176 -6.08 -12.71 4.99
N ARG A 177 -5.93 -13.73 5.83
CA ARG A 177 -7.00 -14.28 6.68
C ARG A 177 -6.54 -14.28 8.14
N ALA A 178 -7.39 -13.82 9.06
CA ALA A 178 -7.14 -13.87 10.50
C ALA A 178 -8.38 -14.41 11.23
N GLY A 179 -8.27 -15.61 11.80
CA GLY A 179 -9.44 -16.32 12.33
C GLY A 179 -10.46 -16.58 11.21
N THR A 180 -11.68 -16.08 11.38
CA THR A 180 -12.75 -16.14 10.36
C THR A 180 -12.79 -14.89 9.47
N ASP A 181 -11.94 -13.88 9.69
CA ASP A 181 -11.93 -12.67 8.88
C ASP A 181 -10.96 -12.79 7.71
N VAL A 182 -11.44 -12.47 6.50
CA VAL A 182 -10.67 -12.45 5.25
C VAL A 182 -10.58 -11.00 4.77
N PHE A 183 -9.38 -10.50 4.55
CA PHE A 183 -9.14 -9.10 4.21
C PHE A 183 -8.81 -8.97 2.73
N VAL A 184 -9.42 -7.97 2.09
CA VAL A 184 -9.17 -7.63 0.69
C VAL A 184 -8.57 -6.24 0.58
N ASN A 185 -7.70 -6.03 -0.42
CA ASN A 185 -6.98 -4.75 -0.60
C ASN A 185 -7.84 -3.63 -1.23
N VAL A 186 -9.11 -3.55 -0.86
CA VAL A 186 -10.06 -2.55 -1.38
C VAL A 186 -10.91 -2.06 -0.22
N PRO A 187 -11.04 -0.73 0.00
CA PRO A 187 -11.87 -0.22 1.08
C PRO A 187 -13.36 -0.48 0.78
N LYS A 188 -14.15 -0.67 1.83
CA LYS A 188 -15.59 -0.97 1.71
C LYS A 188 -16.36 0.09 0.90
N LEU A 189 -15.90 1.35 0.91
CA LEU A 189 -16.58 2.44 0.22
C LEU A 189 -16.57 2.28 -1.31
N VAL A 190 -15.48 1.76 -1.89
CA VAL A 190 -15.28 1.71 -3.35
C VAL A 190 -15.58 0.33 -3.93
N ILE A 191 -15.89 -0.66 -3.09
CA ILE A 191 -16.13 -2.04 -3.55
C ILE A 191 -17.26 -2.15 -4.58
N LYS A 192 -18.23 -1.23 -4.55
CA LYS A 192 -19.34 -1.16 -5.53
C LYS A 192 -18.90 -0.68 -6.91
N GLU A 193 -17.78 0.02 -6.99
CA GLU A 193 -17.20 0.54 -8.22
C GLU A 193 -16.25 -0.48 -8.87
N MET A 194 -15.94 -1.57 -8.16
CA MET A 194 -15.09 -2.64 -8.68
C MET A 194 -15.81 -3.46 -9.76
N PRO A 195 -15.10 -3.92 -10.80
CA PRO A 195 -15.65 -4.79 -11.84
C PRO A 195 -15.74 -6.24 -11.34
N TRP A 196 -16.45 -6.45 -10.23
CA TRP A 196 -16.62 -7.74 -9.54
C TRP A 196 -18.08 -8.21 -9.61
N ASP A 197 -18.83 -7.77 -10.63
CA ASP A 197 -20.20 -8.18 -10.91
C ASP A 197 -20.30 -9.46 -11.75
N SER A 198 -19.15 -9.99 -12.17
CA SER A 198 -19.00 -11.23 -12.91
C SER A 198 -17.71 -11.96 -12.52
N PRO A 199 -17.62 -13.29 -12.71
CA PRO A 199 -16.41 -14.05 -12.40
C PRO A 199 -15.17 -13.49 -13.12
N PRO A 200 -14.03 -13.33 -12.42
CA PRO A 200 -12.83 -12.78 -13.03
C PRO A 200 -12.28 -13.69 -14.12
N SER A 201 -12.10 -13.16 -15.33
CA SER A 201 -11.46 -13.91 -16.41
C SER A 201 -9.94 -13.76 -16.41
N ARG A 202 -9.24 -14.80 -16.87
CA ARG A 202 -7.79 -14.77 -17.11
C ARG A 202 -7.36 -13.68 -18.09
N ALA A 203 -8.22 -13.36 -19.06
CA ALA A 203 -7.96 -12.31 -20.03
C ALA A 203 -7.98 -10.93 -19.36
N ASP A 204 -8.96 -10.66 -18.50
CA ASP A 204 -9.08 -9.39 -17.76
C ASP A 204 -7.89 -9.16 -16.83
N GLN A 205 -7.42 -10.20 -16.15
CA GLN A 205 -6.28 -10.11 -15.24
C GLN A 205 -4.96 -9.83 -15.99
N ARG A 206 -4.75 -10.46 -17.16
CA ARG A 206 -3.61 -10.18 -18.04
C ARG A 206 -3.64 -8.76 -18.61
N GLN A 207 -4.83 -8.22 -18.84
CA GLN A 207 -5.00 -6.85 -19.33
C GLN A 207 -4.83 -5.80 -18.21
N LYS A 208 -5.12 -6.17 -16.95
CA LYS A 208 -4.99 -5.30 -15.76
C LYS A 208 -3.56 -5.24 -15.17
N ARG A 209 -2.75 -6.30 -15.36
CA ARG A 209 -1.31 -6.22 -15.11
C ARG A 209 -0.71 -5.29 -16.16
N GLY A 210 -0.63 -4.00 -15.82
CA GLY A 210 0.03 -2.99 -16.66
C GLY A 210 1.47 -3.39 -17.03
N PRO A 211 2.14 -2.62 -17.90
CA PRO A 211 3.52 -2.90 -18.25
C PRO A 211 4.39 -2.92 -16.99
N ALA A 212 5.46 -3.72 -16.99
CA ALA A 212 6.46 -3.71 -15.91
C ALA A 212 6.93 -2.28 -15.63
N ALA A 213 7.31 -1.96 -14.39
CA ALA A 213 7.60 -0.58 -13.94
C ALA A 213 8.48 0.23 -14.92
N GLY A 214 9.55 -0.36 -15.48
CA GLY A 214 10.41 0.29 -16.47
C GLY A 214 9.76 0.62 -17.83
N GLY A 215 8.54 0.15 -18.10
CA GLY A 215 7.72 0.47 -19.26
C GLY A 215 6.73 1.63 -19.03
N VAL A 216 6.49 2.02 -17.77
CA VAL A 216 5.53 3.08 -17.38
C VAL A 216 6.13 4.47 -17.56
N GLU A 217 7.45 4.64 -17.41
CA GLU A 217 8.15 5.92 -17.53
C GLU A 217 7.95 6.60 -18.91
N LYS A 218 7.63 5.83 -19.95
CA LYS A 218 7.32 6.35 -21.30
C LYS A 218 5.91 6.90 -21.44
N LEU A 219 5.00 6.59 -20.52
CA LEU A 219 3.61 7.07 -20.54
C LEU A 219 3.44 8.35 -19.73
N TYR A 220 4.21 8.51 -18.66
CA TYR A 220 4.11 9.63 -17.73
C TYR A 220 5.51 10.19 -17.43
N GLY A 221 6.01 11.02 -18.35
CA GLY A 221 7.29 11.70 -18.20
C GLY A 221 7.11 13.14 -17.72
N SER A 222 7.96 13.60 -16.80
CA SER A 222 8.09 15.03 -16.54
C SER A 222 8.62 15.71 -17.81
N ARG A 223 7.92 16.73 -18.30
CA ARG A 223 8.38 17.55 -19.43
C ARG A 223 8.68 18.96 -18.97
N SER A 224 9.86 19.45 -19.34
CA SER A 224 10.13 20.88 -19.28
C SER A 224 9.38 21.57 -20.42
N PRO A 225 8.61 22.64 -20.17
CA PRO A 225 8.00 23.41 -21.24
C PRO A 225 9.08 23.94 -22.20
N SER A 226 8.86 23.74 -23.49
CA SER A 226 9.73 24.32 -24.51
C SER A 226 9.66 25.86 -24.48
N ALA A 227 10.61 26.54 -25.13
CA ALA A 227 10.54 27.99 -25.29
C ALA A 227 9.26 28.42 -26.04
N HIS A 228 8.77 27.58 -26.95
CA HIS A 228 7.52 27.79 -27.68
C HIS A 228 6.30 27.68 -26.76
N ASP A 229 6.25 26.66 -25.88
CA ASP A 229 5.17 26.48 -24.90
C ASP A 229 5.07 27.67 -23.94
N ARG A 230 6.22 28.25 -23.54
CA ARG A 230 6.28 29.44 -22.69
C ARG A 230 5.79 30.71 -23.40
N ALA A 231 6.12 30.88 -24.67
CA ALA A 231 5.65 32.01 -25.47
C ALA A 231 4.13 31.95 -25.71
N THR A 232 3.59 30.76 -25.98
CA THR A 232 2.15 30.56 -26.14
C THR A 232 1.42 30.85 -24.83
N ALA A 233 1.89 30.34 -23.68
CA ALA A 233 1.31 30.62 -22.36
C ALA A 233 1.30 32.12 -21.99
N ALA A 234 2.36 32.86 -22.33
CA ALA A 234 2.43 34.31 -22.12
C ALA A 234 1.43 35.08 -23.00
N ALA A 235 1.16 34.61 -24.22
CA ALA A 235 0.19 35.22 -25.11
C ALA A 235 -1.27 35.05 -24.61
N ILE A 236 -1.60 33.91 -24.00
CA ILE A 236 -2.93 33.65 -23.41
C ILE A 236 -3.16 34.46 -22.13
N GLY A 237 -2.12 34.65 -21.30
CA GLY A 237 -2.21 35.48 -20.10
C GLY A 237 -2.36 36.98 -20.39
N ALA A 238 -1.91 37.44 -21.56
CA ALA A 238 -2.09 38.82 -22.00
C ALA A 238 -3.51 39.12 -22.52
N SER A 239 -4.27 38.11 -22.99
CA SER A 239 -5.62 38.31 -23.51
C SER A 239 -6.72 38.36 -22.44
N THR A 240 -6.43 37.99 -21.19
CA THR A 240 -7.40 38.02 -20.07
C THR A 240 -7.32 39.30 -19.22
N GLY A 241 -6.46 40.25 -19.59
CA GLY A 241 -6.25 41.52 -18.87
C GLY A 241 -7.21 42.64 -19.28
N HIS A 242 -8.53 42.44 -19.18
CA HIS A 242 -9.50 43.54 -19.21
C HIS A 242 -10.76 43.17 -18.42
N LEU A 243 -10.67 43.21 -17.10
CA LEU A 243 -11.84 43.43 -16.25
C LEU A 243 -11.72 44.86 -15.72
N SER A 244 -12.57 45.73 -16.28
CA SER A 244 -12.74 47.12 -15.90
C SER A 244 -13.13 47.24 -14.43
N ASN A 245 -12.31 47.95 -13.65
CA ASN A 245 -12.71 48.45 -12.33
C ASN A 245 -13.69 49.62 -12.52
N GLU A 246 -14.99 49.33 -12.41
CA GLU A 246 -16.00 50.35 -12.08
C GLU A 246 -16.13 50.42 -10.55
N PRO A 247 -16.05 51.61 -9.93
CA PRO A 247 -16.21 51.76 -8.49
C PRO A 247 -17.69 51.66 -8.12
N LEU A 248 -18.02 50.76 -7.19
CA LEU A 248 -19.34 50.68 -6.56
C LEU A 248 -19.59 51.94 -5.71
N ALA A 249 -20.70 52.62 -6.00
CA ALA A 249 -21.30 53.68 -5.19
C ALA A 249 -22.15 53.10 -4.04
#